data_AF-A0AAW2D1R1-F1
#
_entry.id   AF-A0AAW2D1R1-F1
#
_cell.length_a   1.000
_cell.length_b   1.000
_cell.length_c   1.000
_cell.angle_alpha   90.00
_cell.angle_beta   90.00
_cell.angle_gamma   90.00
#
_symmetry.space_group_name_H-M   'P 1'
#
loop_
_entity.id
_entity.type
_entity.pdbx_description
1 polymer ?
#
loop_
_entity_poly.entity_id
_entity_poly.type
_entity_poly.pdbx_seq_one_letter_code
_entity_poly.pdbx_strand_id
1 'polypeptide(L)'
;MVTDDFRKEIFAVSAWCLWNRRNARHFGLQVQPIANIGSLASNLLQEFLAAQEVEAQAVHMPIIQHQWRPPEQGYFKVNFDAAVFKPLNLAGIEVVIRDWRGETVVALSMPIALASTVAELEALACRRAVLLAAEKDLHNVIFEGDSASVINVILQENPVLTSYGDIVDDIRSLVSAFQSVKFFYVHRSCNLVADMLAKKAKCLVGSQEWSGGLPVDIAQLVGFDVT
;
A
#
# COMPACT_ATOMS: atom_id res chain seq x y z
N MET A 1 0.20 -1.53 35.84
CA MET A 1 -0.76 -0.40 35.99
C MET A 1 -0.71 0.37 34.69
N VAL A 2 -1.73 0.25 33.84
CA VAL A 2 -1.84 1.04 32.62
C VAL A 2 -2.12 2.48 33.05
N THR A 3 -1.27 3.41 32.64
CA THR A 3 -1.37 4.84 32.95
C THR A 3 -2.66 5.43 32.39
N ASP A 4 -3.09 6.56 32.96
CA ASP A 4 -4.39 7.20 32.74
C ASP A 4 -4.66 7.68 31.29
N ASP A 5 -3.67 7.52 30.40
CA ASP A 5 -3.64 8.05 29.05
C ASP A 5 -4.38 7.18 27.99
N PHE A 6 -4.73 5.93 28.30
CA PHE A 6 -5.31 4.99 27.31
C PHE A 6 -6.74 4.51 27.64
N ARG A 7 -7.54 5.37 28.26
CA ARG A 7 -8.91 5.02 28.72
C ARG A 7 -9.87 4.61 27.60
N LYS A 8 -9.71 5.14 26.38
CA LYS A 8 -10.62 4.83 25.25
C LYS A 8 -10.24 3.49 24.61
N GLU A 9 -8.94 3.24 24.53
CA GLU A 9 -8.32 2.05 23.97
C GLU A 9 -8.63 0.85 24.85
N ILE A 10 -8.45 0.97 26.17
CA ILE A 10 -8.79 -0.11 27.10
C ILE A 10 -10.29 -0.43 27.09
N PHE A 11 -11.16 0.58 26.92
CA PHE A 11 -12.59 0.37 26.76
C PHE A 11 -12.92 -0.40 25.48
N ALA A 12 -12.33 0.01 24.34
CA ALA A 12 -12.55 -0.65 23.06
C ALA A 12 -12.07 -2.12 23.08
N VAL A 13 -10.87 -2.38 23.60
CA VAL A 13 -10.32 -3.74 23.72
C VAL A 13 -11.18 -4.59 24.67
N SER A 14 -11.66 -4.02 25.78
CA SER A 14 -12.55 -4.72 26.72
C SER A 14 -13.89 -5.10 26.07
N ALA A 15 -14.49 -4.19 25.30
CA ALA A 15 -15.72 -4.46 24.56
C ALA A 15 -15.54 -5.58 23.54
N TRP A 16 -14.41 -5.58 22.82
CA TRP A 16 -14.04 -6.64 21.89
C TRP A 16 -13.83 -7.99 22.59
N CYS A 17 -13.12 -8.02 23.73
CA CYS A 17 -12.95 -9.24 24.53
C CYS A 17 -14.30 -9.81 25.01
N LEU A 18 -15.21 -8.95 25.45
CA LEU A 18 -16.57 -9.34 25.87
C LEU A 18 -17.37 -9.92 24.70
N TRP A 19 -17.32 -9.28 23.53
CA TRP A 19 -17.98 -9.76 22.32
C TRP A 19 -17.44 -11.13 21.89
N ASN A 20 -16.12 -11.29 21.82
CA ASN A 20 -15.48 -12.56 21.49
C ASN A 20 -15.85 -13.66 22.48
N ARG A 21 -15.84 -13.35 23.77
CA ARG A 21 -16.25 -14.29 24.81
C ARG A 21 -17.71 -14.72 24.64
N ARG A 22 -18.61 -13.79 24.30
CA ARG A 22 -20.03 -14.10 24.02
C ARG A 22 -20.14 -15.04 22.82
N ASN A 23 -19.41 -14.76 21.75
CA ASN A 23 -19.44 -15.57 20.53
C ASN A 23 -18.84 -16.96 20.76
N ALA A 24 -17.70 -17.06 21.43
CA ALA A 24 -17.10 -18.34 21.78
C ALA A 24 -18.07 -19.22 22.60
N ARG A 25 -18.81 -18.62 23.54
CA ARG A 25 -19.87 -19.34 24.28
C ARG A 25 -21.00 -19.82 23.37
N HIS A 26 -21.40 -19.00 22.39
CA HIS A 26 -22.45 -19.36 21.43
C HIS A 26 -22.02 -20.54 20.53
N PHE A 27 -20.75 -20.60 20.13
CA PHE A 27 -20.19 -21.67 19.30
C PHE A 27 -19.65 -22.87 20.09
N GLY A 28 -19.88 -22.94 21.41
CA GLY A 28 -19.42 -24.05 22.25
C GLY A 28 -17.89 -24.13 22.42
N LEU A 29 -17.18 -23.04 22.13
CA LEU A 29 -15.73 -22.95 22.30
C LEU A 29 -15.38 -22.65 23.76
N GLN A 30 -14.13 -22.97 24.12
CA GLN A 30 -13.57 -22.62 25.43
C GLN A 30 -13.57 -21.09 25.61
N VAL A 31 -14.05 -20.63 26.77
CA VAL A 31 -14.16 -19.20 27.09
C VAL A 31 -13.31 -18.85 28.29
N GLN A 32 -12.65 -17.69 28.21
CA GLN A 32 -11.92 -17.15 29.34
C GLN A 32 -12.88 -16.73 30.48
N PRO A 33 -12.47 -16.84 31.76
CA PRO A 33 -13.25 -16.35 32.89
C PRO A 33 -13.53 -14.85 32.77
N ILE A 34 -14.75 -14.42 33.12
CA ILE A 34 -15.15 -13.00 33.03
C ILE A 34 -14.28 -12.10 33.92
N ALA A 35 -13.82 -12.63 35.06
CA ALA A 35 -12.92 -11.95 35.98
C ALA A 35 -11.57 -11.59 35.33
N ASN A 36 -11.17 -12.30 34.28
CA ASN A 36 -9.90 -12.11 33.59
C ASN A 36 -10.01 -11.17 32.38
N ILE A 37 -11.19 -10.63 32.07
CA ILE A 37 -11.36 -9.80 30.87
C ILE A 37 -10.60 -8.47 31.00
N GLY A 38 -10.60 -7.86 32.19
CA GLY A 38 -9.86 -6.61 32.41
C GLY A 38 -8.34 -6.80 32.29
N SER A 39 -7.80 -7.89 32.83
CA SER A 39 -6.38 -8.23 32.70
C SER A 39 -6.02 -8.62 31.27
N LEU A 40 -6.87 -9.40 30.59
CA LEU A 40 -6.68 -9.76 29.18
C LEU A 40 -6.66 -8.52 28.29
N ALA A 41 -7.63 -7.61 28.47
CA ALA A 41 -7.67 -6.36 27.72
C ALA A 41 -6.44 -5.48 27.98
N SER A 42 -5.99 -5.44 29.23
CA SER A 42 -4.78 -4.69 29.61
C SER A 42 -3.54 -5.29 28.96
N ASN A 43 -3.38 -6.62 29.01
CA ASN A 43 -2.24 -7.31 28.41
C ASN A 43 -2.22 -7.15 26.89
N LEU A 44 -3.37 -7.32 26.21
CA LEU A 44 -3.47 -7.12 24.76
C LEU A 44 -3.12 -5.68 24.36
N LEU A 45 -3.58 -4.69 25.14
CA LEU A 45 -3.25 -3.30 24.89
C LEU A 45 -1.76 -3.03 25.13
N GLN A 46 -1.18 -3.60 26.19
CA GLN A 46 0.26 -3.48 26.46
C GLN A 46 1.11 -4.16 25.40
N GLU A 47 0.72 -5.35 24.93
CA GLU A 47 1.38 -6.05 23.83
C GLU A 47 1.31 -5.23 22.55
N PHE A 48 0.15 -4.64 22.25
CA PHE A 48 -0.02 -3.75 21.10
C PHE A 48 0.86 -2.50 21.20
N LEU A 49 0.87 -1.81 22.33
CA LEU A 49 1.71 -0.63 22.56
C LEU A 49 3.21 -0.97 22.54
N ALA A 50 3.60 -2.09 23.14
CA ALA A 50 4.98 -2.58 23.11
C ALA A 50 5.42 -2.94 21.68
N ALA A 51 4.54 -3.53 20.87
CA ALA A 51 4.84 -3.81 19.46
C ALA A 51 5.04 -2.51 18.65
N GLN A 52 4.31 -1.44 18.98
CA GLN A 52 4.51 -0.10 18.38
C GLN A 52 5.81 0.56 18.86
N GLU A 53 6.22 0.37 20.11
CA GLU A 53 7.51 0.87 20.63
C GLU A 53 8.72 0.07 20.11
N VAL A 54 8.57 -1.24 19.86
CA VAL A 54 9.59 -2.09 19.22
C VAL A 54 9.77 -1.73 17.74
N GLU A 55 8.75 -1.19 17.06
CA GLU A 55 8.93 -0.53 15.75
C GLU A 55 9.65 0.82 15.87
N ALA A 56 9.52 1.54 17.01
CA ALA A 56 10.18 2.82 17.25
C ALA A 56 11.63 2.70 17.74
N GLN A 57 12.00 1.60 18.41
CA GLN A 57 13.38 1.28 18.76
C GLN A 57 14.00 0.48 17.62
N ALA A 58 14.69 1.19 16.73
CA ALA A 58 15.50 0.61 15.67
C ALA A 58 16.47 -0.44 16.24
N VAL A 59 16.06 -1.71 16.21
CA VAL A 59 16.98 -2.83 16.26
C VAL A 59 17.93 -2.59 15.11
N HIS A 60 19.20 -2.41 15.41
CA HIS A 60 20.29 -2.35 14.44
C HIS A 60 20.48 -3.75 13.83
N MET A 61 19.42 -4.28 13.21
CA MET A 61 19.58 -5.22 12.12
C MET A 61 20.42 -4.48 11.08
N PRO A 62 21.40 -5.15 10.43
CA PRO A 62 22.03 -4.56 9.27
C PRO A 62 20.87 -4.15 8.37
N ILE A 63 20.73 -2.84 8.14
CA ILE A 63 19.65 -2.30 7.34
C ILE A 63 19.93 -2.89 5.96
N ILE A 64 19.27 -3.98 5.62
CA ILE A 64 19.05 -4.32 4.23
C ILE A 64 18.12 -3.19 3.80
N GLN A 65 18.71 -2.09 3.38
CA GLN A 65 17.98 -1.04 2.70
C GLN A 65 17.51 -1.73 1.42
N HIS A 66 16.27 -2.21 1.45
CA HIS A 66 15.53 -2.50 0.24
C HIS A 66 15.41 -1.15 -0.46
N GLN A 67 16.37 -0.90 -1.34
CA GLN A 67 16.43 0.26 -2.20
C GLN A 67 15.91 -0.15 -3.57
N TRP A 68 15.23 0.78 -4.24
CA TRP A 68 14.76 0.56 -5.60
C TRP A 68 15.94 0.34 -6.55
N ARG A 69 15.76 -0.51 -7.55
CA ARG A 69 16.76 -0.79 -8.59
C ARG A 69 16.15 -0.68 -9.97
N PRO A 70 16.89 -0.19 -10.98
CA PRO A 70 16.42 -0.18 -12.34
C PRO A 70 16.16 -1.61 -12.86
N PRO A 71 15.24 -1.77 -13.82
CA PRO A 71 15.01 -3.04 -14.48
C PRO A 71 16.13 -3.39 -15.47
N GLU A 72 16.08 -4.61 -16.01
CA GLU A 72 16.95 -5.04 -17.10
C GLU A 72 16.72 -4.20 -18.37
N GLN A 73 17.75 -4.12 -19.24
CA GLN A 73 17.65 -3.40 -20.49
C GLN A 73 16.47 -3.89 -21.34
N GLY A 74 15.70 -2.95 -21.88
CA GLY A 74 14.50 -3.23 -22.68
C GLY A 74 13.21 -3.37 -21.87
N TYR A 75 13.28 -3.28 -20.53
CA TYR A 75 12.11 -3.17 -19.65
C TYR A 75 11.93 -1.75 -19.11
N PHE A 76 10.67 -1.44 -18.81
CA PHE A 76 10.29 -0.29 -17.99
C PHE A 76 9.76 -0.79 -16.65
N LYS A 77 10.06 -0.04 -15.60
CA LYS A 77 9.58 -0.31 -14.25
C LYS A 77 8.60 0.77 -13.82
N VAL A 78 7.44 0.33 -13.37
CA VAL A 78 6.29 1.16 -13.07
C VAL A 78 5.93 0.98 -11.61
N ASN A 79 6.27 1.98 -10.81
CA ASN A 79 5.94 2.06 -9.40
C ASN A 79 4.58 2.73 -9.24
N PHE A 80 3.67 2.12 -8.48
CA PHE A 80 2.37 2.71 -8.18
C PHE A 80 2.10 2.74 -6.68
N ASP A 81 1.28 3.69 -6.26
CA ASP A 81 0.88 3.85 -4.86
C ASP A 81 -0.46 4.62 -4.77
N ALA A 82 -1.13 4.53 -3.62
CA ALA A 82 -2.28 5.34 -3.31
C ALA A 82 -2.18 6.00 -1.91
N ALA A 83 -2.36 7.32 -1.85
CA ALA A 83 -2.40 8.05 -0.58
C ALA A 83 -3.82 8.35 -0.12
N VAL A 84 -4.13 8.12 1.16
CA VAL A 84 -5.44 8.47 1.74
C VAL A 84 -5.41 9.83 2.43
N PHE A 85 -6.38 10.69 2.11
CA PHE A 85 -6.60 12.00 2.72
C PHE A 85 -7.97 12.06 3.43
N LYS A 86 -8.12 11.30 4.54
CA LYS A 86 -9.40 11.17 5.27
C LYS A 86 -10.11 12.49 5.57
N PRO A 87 -9.43 13.57 6.05
CA PRO A 87 -10.11 14.83 6.35
C PRO A 87 -10.73 15.51 5.14
N LEU A 88 -10.24 15.20 3.94
CA LEU A 88 -10.72 15.77 2.67
C LEU A 88 -11.70 14.83 1.97
N ASN A 89 -11.92 13.61 2.49
CA ASN A 89 -12.65 12.54 1.81
C ASN A 89 -12.11 12.26 0.39
N LEU A 90 -10.79 12.31 0.24
CA LEU A 90 -10.07 12.09 -1.02
C LEU A 90 -9.01 11.01 -0.85
N ALA A 91 -8.57 10.48 -1.98
CA ALA A 91 -7.33 9.73 -2.12
C ALA A 91 -6.51 10.25 -3.31
N GLY A 92 -5.23 9.94 -3.33
CA GLY A 92 -4.32 10.12 -4.46
C GLY A 92 -4.04 8.78 -5.12
N ILE A 93 -3.85 8.79 -6.44
CA ILE A 93 -3.28 7.70 -7.22
C ILE A 93 -2.03 8.20 -7.91
N GLU A 94 -0.96 7.42 -7.79
CA GLU A 94 0.35 7.81 -8.28
C GLU A 94 1.03 6.70 -9.06
N VAL A 95 1.72 7.13 -10.10
CA VAL A 95 2.46 6.24 -11.00
C VAL A 95 3.77 6.90 -11.38
N VAL A 96 4.87 6.17 -11.26
CA VAL A 96 6.20 6.58 -11.72
C VAL A 96 6.75 5.52 -12.64
N ILE A 97 6.97 5.87 -13.90
CA ILE A 97 7.54 5.01 -14.94
C ILE A 97 9.00 5.39 -15.12
N ARG A 98 9.89 4.40 -15.00
CA ARG A 98 11.32 4.57 -15.21
C ARG A 98 11.87 3.53 -16.18
N ASP A 99 12.90 3.93 -16.92
CA ASP A 99 13.59 3.03 -17.83
C ASP A 99 14.67 2.20 -17.12
N TRP A 100 15.38 1.38 -17.90
CA TRP A 100 16.49 0.54 -17.45
C TRP A 100 17.73 1.31 -16.97
N ARG A 101 17.80 2.61 -17.19
CA ARG A 101 18.85 3.49 -16.64
C ARG A 101 18.45 4.12 -15.32
N GLY A 102 17.22 3.88 -14.87
CA GLY A 102 16.65 4.54 -13.71
C GLY A 102 16.10 5.94 -14.00
N GLU A 103 16.11 6.39 -15.26
CA GLU A 103 15.62 7.70 -15.63
C GLU A 103 14.10 7.72 -15.61
N THR A 104 13.51 8.77 -15.04
CA THR A 104 12.05 8.91 -15.03
C THR A 104 11.56 9.29 -16.41
N VAL A 105 10.74 8.42 -16.99
CA VAL A 105 10.15 8.61 -18.31
C VAL A 105 8.83 9.36 -18.18
N VAL A 106 8.00 8.97 -17.22
CA VAL A 106 6.71 9.60 -16.92
C VAL A 106 6.43 9.50 -15.43
N ALA A 107 5.84 10.55 -14.87
CA ALA A 107 5.20 10.50 -13.56
C ALA A 107 3.77 11.03 -13.64
N LEU A 108 2.87 10.47 -12.84
CA LEU A 108 1.47 10.86 -12.77
C LEU A 108 1.01 10.93 -11.32
N SER A 109 0.23 11.95 -10.99
CA SER A 109 -0.51 12.05 -9.74
C SER A 109 -1.91 12.58 -10.03
N MET A 110 -2.93 11.95 -9.45
CA MET A 110 -4.32 12.37 -9.61
C MET A 110 -5.11 12.16 -8.33
N PRO A 111 -5.95 13.15 -7.93
CA PRO A 111 -6.90 12.95 -6.85
C PRO A 111 -8.09 12.12 -7.35
N ILE A 112 -8.59 11.25 -6.49
CA ILE A 112 -9.82 10.49 -6.66
C ILE A 112 -10.71 10.59 -5.41
N ALA A 113 -11.97 10.23 -5.57
CA ALA A 113 -12.85 10.05 -4.42
C ALA A 113 -12.32 8.91 -3.53
N LEU A 114 -12.47 9.08 -2.21
CA LEU A 114 -12.07 8.05 -1.26
C LEU A 114 -12.93 6.79 -1.45
N ALA A 115 -12.27 5.66 -1.68
CA ALA A 115 -12.91 4.34 -1.80
C ALA A 115 -13.14 3.69 -0.42
N SER A 116 -13.81 2.53 -0.42
CA SER A 116 -14.22 1.88 0.83
C SER A 116 -13.04 1.29 1.60
N THR A 117 -11.99 0.85 0.90
CA THR A 117 -10.81 0.23 1.51
C THR A 117 -9.50 0.73 0.89
N VAL A 118 -8.41 0.64 1.65
CA VAL A 118 -7.06 0.94 1.13
C VAL A 118 -6.69 -0.01 -0.01
N ALA A 119 -6.99 -1.29 0.12
CA ALA A 119 -6.69 -2.28 -0.93
C ALA A 119 -7.39 -1.96 -2.26
N GLU A 120 -8.61 -1.43 -2.21
CA GLU A 120 -9.33 -0.97 -3.41
C GLU A 120 -8.63 0.24 -4.06
N LEU A 121 -8.13 1.20 -3.27
CA LEU A 121 -7.35 2.33 -3.78
C LEU A 121 -6.04 1.88 -4.43
N GLU A 122 -5.34 0.95 -3.79
CA GLU A 122 -4.10 0.36 -4.33
C GLU A 122 -4.36 -0.42 -5.63
N ALA A 123 -5.50 -1.12 -5.72
CA ALA A 123 -5.93 -1.79 -6.94
C ALA A 123 -6.25 -0.76 -8.05
N LEU A 124 -6.90 0.36 -7.72
CA LEU A 124 -7.13 1.45 -8.66
C LEU A 124 -5.81 2.09 -9.13
N ALA A 125 -4.85 2.26 -8.24
CA ALA A 125 -3.52 2.78 -8.58
C ALA A 125 -2.79 1.83 -9.54
N CYS A 126 -2.81 0.52 -9.26
CA CYS A 126 -2.29 -0.51 -10.16
C CYS A 126 -2.98 -0.46 -11.54
N ARG A 127 -4.31 -0.38 -11.58
CA ARG A 127 -5.07 -0.28 -12.82
C ARG A 127 -4.70 0.97 -13.62
N ARG A 128 -4.53 2.12 -12.95
CA ARG A 128 -4.08 3.36 -13.62
C ARG A 128 -2.67 3.21 -14.16
N ALA A 129 -1.77 2.56 -13.43
CA ALA A 129 -0.41 2.29 -13.87
C ALA A 129 -0.36 1.42 -15.13
N VAL A 130 -1.16 0.36 -15.19
CA VAL A 130 -1.28 -0.49 -16.38
C VAL A 130 -1.81 0.31 -17.57
N LEU A 131 -2.86 1.12 -17.37
CA LEU A 131 -3.38 2.00 -18.43
C LEU A 131 -2.34 3.00 -18.91
N LEU A 132 -1.63 3.66 -18.00
CA LEU A 132 -0.61 4.65 -18.36
C LEU A 132 0.53 4.00 -19.15
N ALA A 133 0.97 2.81 -18.76
CA ALA A 133 2.00 2.08 -19.50
C ALA A 133 1.54 1.73 -20.93
N ALA A 134 0.27 1.36 -21.10
CA ALA A 134 -0.32 1.10 -22.42
C ALA A 134 -0.46 2.39 -23.25
N GLU A 135 -0.88 3.51 -22.63
CA GLU A 135 -0.95 4.84 -23.27
C GLU A 135 0.43 5.33 -23.76
N LYS A 136 1.51 4.90 -23.11
CA LYS A 136 2.90 5.20 -23.50
C LYS A 136 3.52 4.16 -24.45
N ASP A 137 2.71 3.23 -24.96
CA ASP A 137 3.12 2.19 -25.91
C ASP A 137 4.31 1.35 -25.40
N LEU A 138 4.33 1.07 -24.09
CA LEU A 138 5.35 0.24 -23.47
C LEU A 138 4.99 -1.23 -23.67
N HIS A 139 5.97 -2.08 -24.00
CA HIS A 139 5.72 -3.49 -24.30
C HIS A 139 6.24 -4.46 -23.24
N ASN A 140 7.36 -4.15 -22.59
CA ASN A 140 7.98 -4.99 -21.56
C ASN A 140 7.99 -4.22 -20.23
N VAL A 141 7.12 -4.61 -19.30
CA VAL A 141 6.81 -3.79 -18.12
C VAL A 141 6.86 -4.61 -16.84
N ILE A 142 7.44 -4.01 -15.80
CA ILE A 142 7.45 -4.54 -14.44
C ILE A 142 6.64 -3.56 -13.57
N PHE A 143 5.52 -3.99 -13.04
CA PHE A 143 4.71 -3.22 -12.10
C PHE A 143 5.11 -3.55 -10.66
N GLU A 144 5.37 -2.52 -9.86
CA GLU A 144 5.75 -2.63 -8.46
C GLU A 144 4.82 -1.79 -7.58
N GLY A 145 4.31 -2.39 -6.51
CA GLY A 145 3.53 -1.69 -5.49
C GLY A 145 3.79 -2.27 -4.10
N ASP A 146 3.43 -1.55 -3.05
CA ASP A 146 3.66 -1.95 -1.65
C ASP A 146 2.44 -2.60 -0.98
N SER A 147 1.36 -2.83 -1.73
CA SER A 147 0.22 -3.62 -1.28
C SER A 147 0.37 -5.10 -1.64
N ALA A 148 0.99 -5.88 -0.73
CA ALA A 148 1.10 -7.32 -0.88
C ALA A 148 -0.27 -7.99 -1.11
N SER A 149 -1.34 -7.47 -0.50
CA SER A 149 -2.70 -7.98 -0.67
C SER A 149 -3.17 -7.87 -2.13
N VAL A 150 -2.97 -6.72 -2.77
CA VAL A 150 -3.37 -6.50 -4.17
C VAL A 150 -2.49 -7.30 -5.11
N ILE A 151 -1.17 -7.28 -4.92
CA ILE A 151 -0.23 -8.04 -5.77
C ILE A 151 -0.55 -9.54 -5.72
N ASN A 152 -0.77 -10.10 -4.52
CA ASN A 152 -1.08 -11.52 -4.37
C ASN A 152 -2.39 -11.90 -5.07
N VAL A 153 -3.41 -11.04 -4.99
CA VAL A 153 -4.70 -11.31 -5.67
C VAL A 153 -4.56 -11.22 -7.19
N ILE A 154 -3.81 -10.24 -7.71
CA ILE A 154 -3.55 -10.12 -9.16
C ILE A 154 -2.90 -11.41 -9.71
N LEU A 155 -1.92 -11.94 -8.98
CA LEU A 155 -1.15 -13.12 -9.36
C LEU A 155 -1.89 -14.46 -9.20
N GLN A 156 -3.05 -14.48 -8.53
CA GLN A 156 -3.87 -15.69 -8.43
C GLN A 156 -4.59 -15.98 -9.76
N GLU A 157 -4.78 -17.25 -10.09
CA GLU A 157 -5.53 -17.69 -11.28
C GLU A 157 -7.03 -17.87 -11.02
N ASN A 158 -7.43 -17.93 -9.74
CA ASN A 158 -8.79 -18.25 -9.32
C ASN A 158 -9.71 -17.02 -9.28
N PRO A 159 -11.05 -17.22 -9.30
CA PRO A 159 -12.03 -16.14 -9.17
C PRO A 159 -11.79 -15.31 -7.91
N VAL A 160 -11.81 -13.99 -8.08
CA VAL A 160 -11.50 -13.05 -7.01
C VAL A 160 -12.76 -12.75 -6.20
N LEU A 161 -12.77 -13.14 -4.92
CA LEU A 161 -13.89 -12.91 -4.00
C LEU A 161 -13.73 -11.63 -3.15
N THR A 162 -12.73 -10.79 -3.46
CA THR A 162 -12.50 -9.52 -2.78
C THR A 162 -13.44 -8.43 -3.28
N SER A 163 -13.66 -7.39 -2.47
CA SER A 163 -14.52 -6.25 -2.84
C SER A 163 -14.03 -5.46 -4.06
N TYR A 164 -12.77 -5.63 -4.46
CA TYR A 164 -12.12 -4.99 -5.61
C TYR A 164 -11.81 -5.98 -6.74
N GLY A 165 -12.48 -7.13 -6.78
CA GLY A 165 -12.21 -8.20 -7.75
C GLY A 165 -12.45 -7.80 -9.20
N ASP A 166 -13.46 -6.96 -9.45
CA ASP A 166 -13.73 -6.34 -10.73
C ASP A 166 -12.56 -5.48 -11.24
N ILE A 167 -11.93 -4.71 -10.35
CA ILE A 167 -10.74 -3.91 -10.67
C ILE A 167 -9.56 -4.83 -11.07
N VAL A 168 -9.43 -5.99 -10.41
CA VAL A 168 -8.38 -6.98 -10.73
C VAL A 168 -8.64 -7.64 -12.08
N ASP A 169 -9.90 -7.98 -12.40
CA ASP A 169 -10.26 -8.55 -13.69
C ASP A 169 -10.01 -7.57 -14.84
N ASP A 170 -10.26 -6.28 -14.60
CA ASP A 170 -9.87 -5.19 -15.50
C ASP A 170 -8.36 -5.16 -15.72
N ILE A 171 -7.55 -5.20 -14.64
CA ILE A 171 -6.08 -5.25 -14.74
C ILE A 171 -5.63 -6.44 -15.60
N ARG A 172 -6.15 -7.63 -15.32
CA ARG A 172 -5.82 -8.86 -16.05
C ARG A 172 -6.21 -8.80 -17.53
N SER A 173 -7.29 -8.11 -17.85
CA SER A 173 -7.69 -7.89 -19.24
C SER A 173 -6.74 -6.92 -19.95
N LEU A 174 -6.34 -5.84 -19.28
CA LEU A 174 -5.45 -4.81 -19.83
C LEU A 174 -4.01 -5.30 -20.06
N VAL A 175 -3.51 -6.26 -19.26
CA VAL A 175 -2.14 -6.77 -19.44
C VAL A 175 -1.93 -7.50 -20.78
N SER A 176 -3.00 -7.85 -21.49
CA SER A 176 -2.92 -8.43 -22.84
C SER A 176 -2.35 -7.46 -23.89
N ALA A 177 -2.28 -6.15 -23.59
CA ALA A 177 -1.68 -5.14 -24.46
C ALA A 177 -0.13 -5.19 -24.49
N PHE A 178 0.49 -5.97 -23.61
CA PHE A 178 1.95 -5.99 -23.42
C PHE A 178 2.56 -7.30 -23.92
N GLN A 179 3.82 -7.24 -24.34
CA GLN A 179 4.59 -8.43 -24.73
C GLN A 179 5.10 -9.20 -23.51
N SER A 180 5.49 -8.48 -22.45
CA SER A 180 5.93 -9.08 -21.19
C SER A 180 5.49 -8.23 -20.01
N VAL A 181 4.86 -8.87 -19.02
CA VAL A 181 4.39 -8.22 -17.79
C VAL A 181 4.81 -9.02 -16.58
N LYS A 182 5.28 -8.31 -15.55
CA LYS A 182 5.54 -8.88 -14.22
C LYS A 182 4.94 -7.96 -13.16
N PHE A 183 4.43 -8.54 -12.08
CA PHE A 183 3.99 -7.81 -10.89
C PHE A 183 4.84 -8.23 -9.70
N PHE A 184 5.31 -7.26 -8.93
CA PHE A 184 6.04 -7.52 -7.69
C PHE A 184 5.52 -6.68 -6.54
N TYR A 185 5.45 -7.31 -5.38
CA TYR A 185 5.38 -6.59 -4.12
C TYR A 185 6.77 -6.07 -3.77
N VAL A 186 6.84 -4.80 -3.38
CA VAL A 186 8.05 -4.16 -2.88
C VAL A 186 7.78 -3.52 -1.52
N HIS A 187 8.81 -3.45 -0.68
CA HIS A 187 8.69 -2.71 0.56
C HIS A 187 8.53 -1.21 0.27
N ARG A 188 7.81 -0.47 1.12
CA ARG A 188 7.57 0.98 0.94
C ARG A 188 8.84 1.81 0.74
N SER A 189 9.96 1.37 1.31
CA SER A 189 11.27 2.00 1.10
C SER A 189 11.76 1.96 -0.35
N CYS A 190 11.39 0.94 -1.12
CA CYS A 190 11.62 0.86 -2.57
C CYS A 190 10.58 1.64 -3.39
N ASN A 191 9.49 2.09 -2.77
CA ASN A 191 8.40 2.78 -3.45
C ASN A 191 8.32 4.27 -3.07
N LEU A 192 9.37 4.81 -2.45
CA LEU A 192 9.35 6.13 -1.82
C LEU A 192 9.00 7.27 -2.78
N VAL A 193 9.46 7.20 -4.03
CA VAL A 193 9.16 8.24 -5.03
C VAL A 193 7.66 8.26 -5.35
N ALA A 194 7.02 7.10 -5.50
CA ALA A 194 5.57 7.02 -5.73
C ALA A 194 4.79 7.50 -4.50
N ASP A 195 5.18 7.09 -3.29
CA ASP A 195 4.55 7.53 -2.02
C ASP A 195 4.66 9.03 -1.77
N MET A 196 5.81 9.63 -2.08
CA MET A 196 6.01 11.07 -1.93
C MET A 196 5.27 11.86 -3.00
N LEU A 197 5.20 11.32 -4.22
CA LEU A 197 4.30 11.85 -5.25
C LEU A 197 2.85 11.75 -4.76
N ALA A 198 2.52 10.70 -3.99
CA ALA A 198 1.17 10.45 -3.56
C ALA A 198 0.59 11.47 -2.63
N LYS A 199 1.43 11.92 -1.72
CA LYS A 199 1.09 12.99 -0.79
C LYS A 199 0.80 14.34 -1.47
N LYS A 200 1.09 14.52 -2.76
CA LYS A 200 0.78 15.74 -3.53
C LYS A 200 -0.62 15.78 -4.11
N ALA A 201 -1.27 14.64 -4.37
CA ALA A 201 -2.58 14.61 -5.03
C ALA A 201 -3.64 15.48 -4.36
N LYS A 202 -3.61 15.62 -3.03
CA LYS A 202 -4.54 16.48 -2.26
C LYS A 202 -4.56 17.95 -2.71
N CYS A 203 -3.50 18.44 -3.36
CA CYS A 203 -3.39 19.82 -3.81
C CYS A 203 -3.65 19.97 -5.32
N LEU A 204 -3.92 18.88 -6.04
CA LEU A 204 -4.12 18.89 -7.49
C LEU A 204 -5.59 19.05 -7.85
N VAL A 205 -5.83 19.58 -9.04
CA VAL A 205 -7.15 19.59 -9.68
C VAL A 205 -7.06 18.72 -10.92
N GLY A 206 -7.65 17.52 -10.86
CA GLY A 206 -7.56 16.54 -11.94
C GLY A 206 -6.20 15.84 -12.02
N SER A 207 -5.98 15.11 -13.11
CA SER A 207 -4.75 14.36 -13.34
C SER A 207 -3.61 15.27 -13.80
N GLN A 208 -2.47 15.19 -13.11
CA GLN A 208 -1.24 15.87 -13.49
C GLN A 208 -0.21 14.84 -13.96
N GLU A 209 0.37 15.08 -15.12
CA GLU A 209 1.42 14.24 -15.71
C GLU A 209 2.69 15.07 -15.92
N TRP A 210 3.85 14.45 -15.70
CA TRP A 210 5.16 14.99 -16.01
C TRP A 210 5.90 14.03 -16.95
N SER A 211 6.18 14.51 -18.17
CA SER A 211 6.94 13.76 -19.17
C SER A 211 8.43 14.07 -19.06
N GLY A 212 9.27 13.03 -18.92
CA GLY A 212 10.72 13.15 -18.82
C GLY A 212 11.21 13.71 -17.49
N GLY A 213 10.43 13.61 -16.40
CA GLY A 213 10.87 14.07 -15.09
C GLY A 213 9.82 13.97 -13.98
N LEU A 214 10.19 14.51 -12.82
CA LEU A 214 9.38 14.61 -11.61
C LEU A 214 9.22 16.09 -11.20
N PRO A 215 8.24 16.42 -10.34
CA PRO A 215 8.25 17.68 -9.60
C PRO A 215 9.61 17.93 -8.93
N VAL A 216 10.08 19.17 -8.96
CA VAL A 216 11.44 19.55 -8.49
C VAL A 216 11.71 19.09 -7.05
N ASP A 217 10.71 19.11 -6.18
CA ASP A 217 10.80 18.72 -4.79
C ASP A 217 10.81 17.20 -4.54
N ILE A 218 10.49 16.40 -5.57
CA ILE A 218 10.54 14.93 -5.54
C ILE A 218 11.72 14.40 -6.37
N ALA A 219 12.19 15.14 -7.39
CA ALA A 219 13.27 14.72 -8.27
C ALA A 219 14.55 14.31 -7.52
N GLN A 220 14.83 14.94 -6.37
CA GLN A 220 15.97 14.58 -5.52
C GLN A 220 15.88 13.16 -4.95
N LEU A 221 14.68 12.61 -4.80
CA LEU A 221 14.47 11.27 -4.24
C LEU A 221 14.98 10.16 -5.15
N VAL A 222 15.01 10.40 -6.47
CA VAL A 222 15.56 9.43 -7.44
C VAL A 222 17.03 9.18 -7.18
N GLY A 223 17.78 10.17 -6.68
CA GLY A 223 19.20 10.01 -6.33
C GLY A 223 19.46 9.13 -5.10
N PHE A 224 18.43 8.79 -4.32
CA PHE A 224 18.54 7.84 -3.21
C PHE A 224 18.18 6.40 -3.60
N ASP A 225 17.65 6.21 -4.81
CA ASP A 225 17.50 4.89 -5.43
C ASP A 225 18.87 4.46 -5.99
N VAL A 226 19.24 3.17 -5.91
CA VAL A 226 20.64 2.75 -6.10
C VAL A 226 21.10 2.92 -7.54
N THR A 227 22.30 3.51 -7.70
CA THR A 227 23.27 3.19 -8.76
C THR A 227 23.94 1.84 -8.53
#